data_AF-A0A1F9ANB1-F1
#
_entry.id   AF-A0A1F9ANB1-F1
#
_cell.length_a   1.000
_cell.length_b   1.000
_cell.length_c   1.000
_cell.angle_alpha   90.00
_cell.angle_beta   90.00
_cell.angle_gamma   90.00
#
_symmetry.space_group_name_H-M   'P 1'
#
loop_
_entity.id
_entity.type
_entity.pdbx_description
1 polymer ?
#
loop_
_entity_poly.entity_id
_entity_poly.type
_entity_poly.pdbx_seq_one_letter_code
_entity_poly.pdbx_strand_id
1 'polypeptide(L)'
;MKIRVAKTAGFCMGVRRAVNLVLEEARAREGELYTLGPLIHNDQVVQWLERRGIRAVREPEPGTGARLAIRSHGIGPQERHRLREQGFELCDATCPRVGRVHGVVKKHHARGYFIVVVGDPGHAEVEGILGFAEGRAAVISSPDQAAALPEAGRVCVVAQTTQSPEKFAEVIAAVRRRYPELGARELVVEDTICDSTHRRQREVKELTREVEAVVVVGGKNSANTKRLAEVAEAQGIPAFRVETEADLEWDRLRDFKRVAVTAGASTPQWLIRRVYEELARRDRERKPWPLRFLYTFPRFLVLSNLFVALGAASLCAAATRLQGLALQPLELLVSFCYVFSVHTFNVLINREAIALNEPARSRAFEHSRELWIFFSLLSLLLAWVLAAILGWKAFLIFTGAGIPGILYQVRILRRSRAPRLPFRALADIPGSKDIFMALGWTAVTAILPLASQGFHLASPATAVAALLVLGLVLLRSALQDFRHLQGDRLVGHETLPIALGERRARWLLFSLALALLLGLSLSAGLGLVPPLGFGLLLAVAYLGALIPLFSRRTTFQGLRAEFLVDFTFILAGLITWAWKLVS
;
A
#
# COMPACT_ATOMS: atom_id res chain seq x y z
N MET A 1 17.13 -3.48 19.69
CA MET A 1 17.10 -2.24 18.89
C MET A 1 15.66 -1.76 18.73
N LYS A 2 15.39 -0.47 18.93
CA LYS A 2 14.12 0.20 18.64
C LYS A 2 14.23 0.87 17.27
N ILE A 3 13.42 0.43 16.31
CA ILE A 3 13.46 0.94 14.94
C ILE A 3 12.25 1.86 14.71
N ARG A 4 12.48 3.06 14.19
CA ARG A 4 11.42 4.03 13.84
C ARG A 4 11.41 4.30 12.35
N VAL A 5 10.29 4.05 11.68
CA VAL A 5 10.15 4.37 10.25
C VAL A 5 9.56 5.78 10.10
N ALA A 6 10.21 6.62 9.29
CA ALA A 6 9.74 7.97 9.00
C ALA A 6 8.38 7.93 8.29
N LYS A 7 7.46 8.83 8.65
CA LYS A 7 6.10 8.86 8.12
C LYS A 7 6.02 9.28 6.66
N THR A 8 7.01 10.04 6.21
CA THR A 8 7.15 10.51 4.83
C THR A 8 8.03 9.60 3.97
N ALA A 9 8.51 8.48 4.51
CA ALA A 9 9.34 7.53 3.79
C ALA A 9 8.61 6.96 2.56
N GLY A 10 9.31 6.92 1.43
CA GLY A 10 8.88 6.29 0.19
C GLY A 10 8.25 7.25 -0.80
N PHE A 11 7.49 6.69 -1.76
CA PHE A 11 6.96 7.43 -2.92
C PHE A 11 6.27 8.75 -2.56
N CYS A 12 6.70 9.84 -3.20
CA CYS A 12 5.90 11.07 -3.21
C CYS A 12 4.63 10.90 -4.06
N MET A 13 3.69 11.84 -3.94
CA MET A 13 2.43 11.78 -4.68
C MET A 13 2.67 11.71 -6.20
N GLY A 14 3.58 12.53 -6.73
CA GLY A 14 3.89 12.58 -8.17
C GLY A 14 4.48 11.27 -8.68
N VAL A 15 5.48 10.72 -8.00
CA VAL A 15 6.08 9.42 -8.35
C VAL A 15 5.03 8.30 -8.30
N ARG A 16 4.24 8.24 -7.23
CA ARG A 16 3.19 7.22 -7.10
C ARG A 16 2.16 7.33 -8.22
N ARG A 17 1.73 8.54 -8.57
CA ARG A 17 0.82 8.76 -9.71
C ARG A 17 1.45 8.26 -11.00
N ALA A 18 2.70 8.62 -11.26
CA ALA A 18 3.38 8.25 -12.49
C ALA A 18 3.50 6.73 -12.66
N VAL A 19 3.94 6.03 -11.61
CA VAL A 19 4.04 4.56 -11.61
C VAL A 19 2.68 3.90 -11.80
N ASN A 20 1.63 4.36 -11.10
CA ASN A 20 0.30 3.78 -11.24
C ASN A 20 -0.26 3.97 -12.65
N LEU A 21 -0.12 5.18 -13.21
CA LEU A 21 -0.65 5.53 -14.52
C LEU A 21 -0.02 4.71 -15.65
N VAL A 22 1.31 4.49 -15.63
CA VAL A 22 1.94 3.62 -16.65
C VAL A 22 1.54 2.15 -16.50
N LEU A 23 1.32 1.67 -15.28
CA LEU A 23 0.86 0.29 -15.05
C LEU A 23 -0.58 0.10 -15.49
N GLU A 24 -1.46 1.05 -15.18
CA GLU A 24 -2.84 1.06 -15.64
C GLU A 24 -2.90 1.06 -17.17
N GLU A 25 -2.08 1.90 -17.81
CA GLU A 25 -2.04 1.97 -19.28
C GLU A 25 -1.50 0.67 -19.90
N ALA A 26 -0.43 0.10 -19.34
CA ALA A 26 0.11 -1.18 -19.78
C ALA A 26 -0.90 -2.34 -19.65
N ARG A 27 -1.79 -2.31 -18.66
CA ARG A 27 -2.85 -3.32 -18.49
C ARG A 27 -4.05 -3.10 -19.42
N ALA A 28 -4.43 -1.84 -19.62
CA ALA A 28 -5.62 -1.49 -20.40
C ALA A 28 -5.50 -1.88 -21.87
N ARG A 29 -4.29 -1.78 -22.45
CA ARG A 29 -4.08 -2.03 -23.89
C ARG A 29 -2.85 -2.90 -24.11
N GLU A 30 -2.96 -3.81 -25.09
CA GLU A 30 -1.83 -4.61 -25.58
C GLU A 30 -0.87 -3.75 -26.41
N GLY A 31 0.37 -4.20 -26.58
CA GLY A 31 1.42 -3.48 -27.29
C GLY A 31 2.45 -2.83 -26.37
N GLU A 32 3.54 -2.33 -26.95
CA GLU A 32 4.66 -1.77 -26.20
C GLU A 32 4.31 -0.43 -25.54
N LEU A 33 4.81 -0.23 -24.32
CA LEU A 33 4.74 1.04 -23.59
C LEU A 33 6.15 1.48 -23.25
N TYR A 34 6.52 2.65 -23.74
CA TYR A 34 7.83 3.23 -23.49
C TYR A 34 7.72 4.38 -22.49
N THR A 35 8.78 4.64 -21.73
CA THR A 35 8.92 5.87 -20.92
C THR A 35 10.06 6.71 -21.49
N LEU A 36 9.86 8.03 -21.61
CA LEU A 36 10.92 8.93 -22.07
C LEU A 36 11.98 9.11 -20.98
N GLY A 37 13.06 8.33 -21.08
CA GLY A 37 14.02 8.08 -20.02
C GLY A 37 13.46 7.23 -18.88
N PRO A 38 14.25 7.00 -17.81
CA PRO A 38 13.76 6.33 -16.62
C PRO A 38 12.57 7.07 -16.02
N LEU A 39 11.45 6.37 -15.79
CA LEU A 39 10.25 6.96 -15.20
C LEU A 39 10.54 7.64 -13.86
N ILE A 40 11.40 7.01 -13.05
CA ILE A 40 11.90 7.50 -11.77
C ILE A 40 13.36 7.09 -11.55
N HIS A 41 14.05 7.79 -10.67
CA HIS A 41 15.43 7.47 -10.27
C HIS A 41 15.47 6.39 -9.18
N ASN A 42 15.12 5.15 -9.55
CA ASN A 42 15.24 3.95 -8.71
C ASN A 42 15.37 2.70 -9.60
N ASP A 43 16.56 2.10 -9.63
CA ASP A 43 16.90 1.03 -10.57
C ASP A 43 16.05 -0.23 -10.34
N GLN A 44 15.74 -0.55 -9.08
CA GLN A 44 14.88 -1.71 -8.75
C GLN A 44 13.47 -1.54 -9.30
N VAL A 45 12.91 -0.32 -9.29
CA VAL A 45 11.59 -0.03 -9.88
C VAL A 45 11.68 -0.04 -11.40
N VAL A 46 12.74 0.53 -12.00
CA VAL A 46 12.96 0.50 -13.46
C VAL A 46 13.01 -0.94 -13.97
N GLN A 47 13.83 -1.79 -13.38
CA GLN A 47 13.91 -3.21 -13.74
C GLN A 47 12.58 -3.95 -13.50
N TRP A 48 11.83 -3.57 -12.47
CA TRP A 48 10.51 -4.17 -12.18
C TRP A 48 9.45 -3.76 -13.22
N LEU A 49 9.51 -2.53 -13.75
CA LEU A 49 8.68 -2.05 -14.85
C LEU A 49 9.07 -2.72 -16.19
N GLU A 50 10.36 -2.90 -16.45
CA GLU A 50 10.85 -3.57 -17.67
C GLU A 50 10.36 -5.02 -17.76
N ARG A 51 10.37 -5.77 -16.65
CA ARG A 51 9.79 -7.13 -16.58
C ARG A 51 8.29 -7.18 -16.88
N ARG A 52 7.62 -6.02 -16.90
CA ARG A 52 6.19 -5.86 -17.23
C ARG A 52 5.96 -5.26 -18.62
N GLY A 53 7.01 -5.19 -19.44
CA GLY A 53 6.92 -4.65 -20.80
C GLY A 53 6.91 -3.12 -20.86
N ILE A 54 7.28 -2.43 -19.77
CA ILE A 54 7.40 -0.97 -19.73
C ILE A 54 8.88 -0.61 -19.77
N ARG A 55 9.38 -0.16 -20.93
CA ARG A 55 10.83 0.06 -21.15
C ARG A 55 11.17 1.55 -21.21
N ALA A 56 12.28 1.93 -20.59
CA ALA A 56 12.80 3.29 -20.71
C ALA A 56 13.60 3.45 -22.01
N VAL A 57 13.29 4.49 -22.79
CA VAL A 57 14.00 4.83 -24.04
C VAL A 57 14.43 6.28 -24.01
N ARG A 58 15.62 6.58 -24.55
CA ARG A 58 16.09 7.96 -24.68
C ARG A 58 15.50 8.61 -25.93
N GLU A 59 15.56 7.90 -27.04
CA GLU A 59 15.07 8.33 -28.35
C GLU A 59 14.14 7.24 -28.88
N PRO A 60 12.81 7.44 -28.79
CA PRO A 60 11.86 6.46 -29.31
C PRO A 60 11.84 6.49 -30.84
N GLU A 61 11.74 5.33 -31.49
CA GLU A 61 11.69 5.22 -32.96
C GLU A 61 10.34 5.71 -33.52
N PRO A 62 10.34 6.71 -34.43
CA PRO A 62 9.12 7.26 -35.04
C PRO A 62 8.33 6.22 -35.84
N GLY A 63 7.02 6.44 -35.99
CA GLY A 63 6.15 5.65 -36.89
C GLY A 63 5.78 4.26 -36.38
N THR A 64 6.20 3.88 -35.18
CA THR A 64 5.86 2.59 -34.55
C THR A 64 4.41 2.50 -34.06
N GLY A 65 3.71 3.64 -33.92
CA GLY A 65 2.41 3.72 -33.25
C GLY A 65 2.48 3.37 -31.76
N ALA A 66 3.69 3.32 -31.20
CA ALA A 66 3.90 2.91 -29.82
C ALA A 66 3.38 3.97 -28.83
N ARG A 67 3.05 3.49 -27.63
CA ARG A 67 2.63 4.37 -26.55
C ARG A 67 3.86 4.89 -25.82
N LEU A 68 3.87 6.19 -25.54
CA LEU A 68 4.99 6.86 -24.88
C LEU A 68 4.51 7.62 -23.65
N ALA A 69 5.02 7.22 -22.49
CA ALA A 69 4.75 7.85 -21.21
C ALA A 69 5.71 9.01 -20.95
N ILE A 70 5.13 10.20 -20.75
CA ILE A 70 5.83 11.40 -20.30
C ILE A 70 6.09 11.25 -18.80
N ARG A 71 7.35 11.38 -18.37
CA ARG A 71 7.75 11.24 -16.96
C ARG A 71 7.21 12.36 -16.07
N SER A 72 7.35 12.21 -14.75
CA SER A 72 6.80 13.13 -13.74
C SER A 72 7.28 14.58 -13.85
N HIS A 73 8.41 14.82 -14.50
CA HIS A 73 8.99 16.15 -14.76
C HIS A 73 8.30 16.90 -15.90
N GLY A 74 7.45 16.23 -16.69
CA GLY A 74 6.78 16.82 -17.84
C GLY A 74 7.71 17.12 -19.02
N ILE A 75 7.10 17.68 -20.07
CA ILE A 75 7.76 18.17 -21.29
C ILE A 75 7.06 19.45 -21.76
N GLY A 76 7.77 20.24 -22.58
CA GLY A 76 7.23 21.45 -23.19
C GLY A 76 6.20 21.16 -24.31
N PRO A 77 5.39 22.16 -24.71
CA PRO A 77 4.38 22.01 -25.77
C PRO A 77 4.97 21.59 -27.13
N GLN A 78 6.15 22.13 -27.49
CA GLN A 78 6.81 21.87 -28.77
C GLN A 78 7.27 20.41 -28.85
N GLU A 79 7.89 19.91 -27.77
CA GLU A 79 8.30 18.51 -27.67
C GLU A 79 7.08 17.58 -27.71
N ARG A 80 5.99 17.96 -27.05
CA ARG A 80 4.74 17.21 -27.08
C ARG A 80 4.14 17.13 -28.49
N HIS A 81 4.23 18.21 -29.27
CA HIS A 81 3.79 18.24 -30.65
C HIS A 81 4.65 17.33 -31.52
N ARG A 82 5.98 17.48 -31.43
CA ARG A 82 6.96 16.65 -32.14
C ARG A 82 6.71 15.15 -31.96
N LEU A 83 6.50 14.71 -30.73
CA LEU A 83 6.23 13.29 -30.45
C LEU A 83 4.90 12.81 -31.04
N ARG A 84 3.86 13.66 -31.09
CA ARG A 84 2.59 13.30 -31.73
C ARG A 84 2.71 13.22 -33.24
N GLU A 85 3.45 14.13 -33.87
CA GLU A 85 3.74 14.10 -35.32
C GLU A 85 4.53 12.86 -35.71
N GLN A 86 5.41 12.38 -34.83
CA GLN A 86 6.12 11.12 -34.98
C GLN A 86 5.22 9.87 -34.81
N GLY A 87 3.92 10.04 -34.54
CA GLY A 87 2.95 8.96 -34.45
C GLY A 87 2.83 8.31 -33.06
N PHE A 88 3.40 8.88 -32.01
CA PHE A 88 3.28 8.33 -30.66
C PHE A 88 1.94 8.68 -30.00
N GLU A 89 1.35 7.69 -29.33
CA GLU A 89 0.25 7.94 -28.40
C GLU A 89 0.80 8.31 -27.02
N LEU A 90 0.54 9.55 -26.58
CA LEU A 90 1.14 10.09 -25.35
C LEU A 90 0.32 9.78 -24.10
N CYS A 91 0.98 9.18 -23.11
CA CYS A 91 0.46 8.95 -21.77
C CYS A 91 1.10 9.94 -20.78
N ASP A 92 0.34 10.90 -20.25
CA ASP A 92 0.91 12.01 -19.48
C ASP A 92 1.03 11.74 -17.97
N ALA A 93 2.20 11.28 -17.55
CA ALA A 93 2.53 11.02 -16.16
C ALA A 93 3.09 12.25 -15.42
N THR A 94 3.02 13.46 -15.99
CA THR A 94 3.49 14.71 -15.36
C THR A 94 2.90 14.87 -13.96
N CYS A 95 3.74 15.25 -13.01
CA CYS A 95 3.28 15.54 -11.66
C CYS A 95 2.30 16.73 -11.69
N PRO A 96 1.12 16.65 -11.04
CA PRO A 96 0.17 17.77 -11.03
C PRO A 96 0.75 19.08 -10.49
N ARG A 97 1.79 19.01 -9.63
CA ARG A 97 2.51 20.19 -9.14
C ARG A 97 3.37 20.84 -10.22
N VAL A 98 4.02 20.04 -11.06
CA VAL A 98 4.75 20.52 -12.25
C VAL A 98 3.76 21.08 -13.28
N GLY A 99 2.65 20.39 -13.52
CA GLY A 99 1.57 20.88 -14.39
C GLY A 99 1.00 22.23 -13.93
N ARG A 100 0.95 22.49 -12.61
CA ARG A 100 0.62 23.82 -12.07
C ARG A 100 1.65 24.88 -12.48
N VAL A 101 2.95 24.57 -12.42
CA VAL A 101 4.02 25.50 -12.85
C VAL A 101 3.86 25.82 -14.34
N HIS A 102 3.61 24.82 -15.19
CA HIS A 102 3.34 25.02 -16.61
C HIS A 102 2.14 25.95 -16.83
N GLY A 103 1.06 25.77 -16.07
CA GLY A 103 -0.12 26.64 -16.12
C GLY A 103 0.16 28.08 -15.67
N VAL A 104 0.98 28.26 -14.63
CA VAL A 104 1.41 29.59 -14.15
C VAL A 104 2.24 30.31 -15.21
N VAL A 105 3.25 29.62 -15.77
CA VAL A 105 4.11 30.18 -16.81
C VAL A 105 3.31 30.53 -18.06
N LYS A 106 2.45 29.62 -18.54
CA LYS A 106 1.56 29.88 -19.69
C LYS A 106 0.67 31.11 -19.45
N LYS A 107 0.09 31.25 -18.26
CA LYS A 107 -0.78 32.37 -17.90
C LYS A 107 -0.04 33.71 -17.89
N HIS A 108 1.15 33.77 -17.28
CA HIS A 108 1.91 35.03 -17.18
C HIS A 108 2.60 35.38 -18.49
N HIS A 109 3.09 34.40 -19.24
CA HIS A 109 3.60 34.61 -20.59
C HIS A 109 2.53 35.23 -21.50
N ALA A 110 1.30 34.70 -21.50
CA ALA A 110 0.18 35.25 -22.26
C ALA A 110 -0.21 36.70 -21.85
N ARG A 111 0.26 37.17 -20.68
CA ARG A 111 0.05 38.54 -20.17
C ARG A 111 1.26 39.46 -20.43
N GLY A 112 2.24 38.98 -21.21
CA GLY A 112 3.42 39.73 -21.62
C GLY A 112 4.56 39.77 -20.59
N TYR A 113 4.53 38.91 -19.56
CA TYR A 113 5.62 38.82 -18.59
C TYR A 113 6.82 38.06 -19.19
N PHE A 114 8.03 38.56 -18.90
CA PHE A 114 9.26 37.81 -19.05
C PHE A 114 9.38 36.80 -17.91
N ILE A 115 9.64 35.54 -18.22
CA ILE A 115 9.62 34.46 -17.22
C ILE A 115 11.05 34.20 -16.73
N VAL A 116 11.25 34.30 -15.41
CA VAL A 116 12.50 33.92 -14.75
C VAL A 116 12.26 32.61 -14.02
N VAL A 117 12.91 31.54 -14.47
CA VAL A 117 12.83 30.22 -13.85
C VAL A 117 14.04 30.04 -12.93
N VAL A 118 13.78 29.92 -11.64
CA VAL A 118 14.82 29.61 -10.65
C VAL A 118 15.00 28.11 -10.55
N GLY A 119 16.09 27.58 -11.09
CA GLY A 119 16.32 26.14 -11.19
C GLY A 119 17.66 25.79 -11.82
N ASP A 120 17.87 24.49 -12.05
CA ASP A 120 19.10 23.98 -12.64
C ASP A 120 18.98 23.94 -14.19
N PRO A 121 19.83 24.66 -14.94
CA PRO A 121 19.83 24.61 -16.41
C PRO A 121 20.00 23.17 -16.93
N GLY A 122 19.27 22.80 -17.99
CA GLY A 122 19.30 21.44 -18.55
C GLY A 122 18.55 20.39 -17.73
N HIS A 123 18.00 20.73 -16.56
CA HIS A 123 17.12 19.82 -15.83
C HIS A 123 15.79 19.67 -16.58
N ALA A 124 15.32 18.43 -16.74
CA ALA A 124 14.14 18.10 -17.54
C ALA A 124 12.87 18.89 -17.19
N GLU A 125 12.65 19.15 -15.91
CA GLU A 125 11.53 19.96 -15.43
C GLU A 125 11.68 21.42 -15.86
N VAL A 126 12.90 21.96 -15.83
CA VAL A 126 13.20 23.34 -16.24
C VAL A 126 13.01 23.49 -17.74
N GLU A 127 13.53 22.56 -18.55
CA GLU A 127 13.28 22.52 -19.99
C GLU A 127 11.78 22.45 -20.33
N GLY A 128 11.04 21.63 -19.57
CA GLY A 128 9.59 21.56 -19.67
C GLY A 128 8.91 22.90 -19.40
N ILE A 129 9.31 23.60 -18.35
CA ILE A 129 8.80 24.93 -17.97
C ILE A 129 9.11 25.97 -19.05
N LEU A 130 10.36 26.02 -19.53
CA LEU A 130 10.80 26.96 -20.57
C LEU A 130 9.98 26.85 -21.86
N GLY A 131 9.60 25.64 -22.26
CA GLY A 131 8.77 25.42 -23.44
C GLY A 131 7.42 26.15 -23.40
N PHE A 132 6.86 26.42 -22.21
CA PHE A 132 5.60 27.17 -22.06
C PHE A 132 5.78 28.69 -22.12
N ALA A 133 7.01 29.19 -22.19
CA ALA A 133 7.32 30.62 -22.25
C ALA A 133 7.73 31.10 -23.65
N GLU A 134 7.70 30.22 -24.67
CA GLU A 134 7.91 30.53 -26.09
C GLU A 134 9.12 31.45 -26.36
N GLY A 135 10.26 31.15 -25.70
CA GLY A 135 11.52 31.90 -25.84
C GLY A 135 11.62 33.19 -25.04
N ARG A 136 10.55 33.66 -24.38
CA ARG A 136 10.57 34.82 -23.47
C ARG A 136 10.85 34.42 -22.02
N ALA A 137 11.93 33.68 -21.81
CA ALA A 137 12.34 33.23 -20.49
C ALA A 137 13.86 33.15 -20.31
N ALA A 138 14.30 33.18 -19.06
CA ALA A 138 15.66 32.84 -18.65
C ALA A 138 15.65 31.89 -17.46
N VAL A 139 16.65 31.01 -17.38
CA VAL A 139 16.92 30.19 -16.20
C VAL A 139 18.04 30.81 -15.41
N ILE A 140 17.85 30.95 -14.10
CA ILE A 140 18.91 31.36 -13.19
C ILE A 140 19.01 30.36 -12.02
N SER A 141 20.24 30.04 -11.67
CA SER A 141 20.62 29.07 -10.65
C SER A 141 21.35 29.74 -9.47
N SER A 142 21.69 31.02 -9.55
CA SER A 142 22.30 31.78 -8.46
C SER A 142 21.87 33.26 -8.51
N PRO A 143 21.97 33.99 -7.38
CA PRO A 143 21.65 35.41 -7.32
C PRO A 143 22.46 36.27 -8.30
N ASP A 144 23.73 35.94 -8.54
CA ASP A 144 24.63 36.72 -9.40
C ASP A 144 24.19 36.71 -10.87
N GLN A 145 23.52 35.64 -11.30
CA GLN A 145 22.99 35.51 -12.66
C GLN A 145 21.84 36.48 -12.94
N ALA A 146 21.22 37.06 -11.91
CA ALA A 146 20.15 38.05 -12.09
C ALA A 146 20.65 39.32 -12.82
N ALA A 147 21.93 39.67 -12.69
CA ALA A 147 22.50 40.84 -13.35
C ALA A 147 22.46 40.73 -14.90
N ALA A 148 22.55 39.50 -15.43
CA ALA A 148 22.55 39.23 -16.86
C ALA A 148 21.15 39.13 -17.48
N LEU A 149 20.07 39.30 -16.70
CA LEU A 149 18.71 39.26 -17.22
C LEU A 149 18.44 40.46 -18.16
N PRO A 150 17.67 40.28 -19.25
CA PRO A 150 17.36 41.35 -20.19
C PRO A 150 16.41 42.38 -19.58
N GLU A 151 16.35 43.57 -20.18
CA GLU A 151 15.32 44.56 -19.83
C GLU A 151 13.91 44.01 -20.10
N ALA A 152 13.01 44.19 -19.14
CA ALA A 152 11.64 43.69 -19.24
C ALA A 152 10.68 44.57 -18.41
N GLY A 153 9.61 45.07 -19.03
CA GLY A 153 8.61 45.87 -18.33
C GLY A 153 7.68 45.08 -17.40
N ARG A 154 7.73 43.75 -17.44
CA ARG A 154 6.99 42.83 -16.57
C ARG A 154 7.79 41.53 -16.40
N VAL A 155 7.94 41.05 -15.18
CA VAL A 155 8.74 39.87 -14.82
C VAL A 155 7.93 38.94 -13.92
N CYS A 156 7.89 37.66 -14.27
CA CYS A 156 7.31 36.62 -13.42
C CYS A 156 8.39 35.64 -13.01
N VAL A 157 8.60 35.48 -11.70
CA VAL A 157 9.57 34.55 -11.14
C VAL A 157 8.86 33.30 -10.67
N VAL A 158 9.27 32.13 -11.18
CA VAL A 158 8.83 30.81 -10.76
C VAL A 158 10.04 29.98 -10.32
N ALA A 159 9.81 28.93 -9.54
CA ALA A 159 10.84 27.97 -9.13
C ALA A 159 10.61 26.58 -9.73
N GLN A 160 11.70 25.87 -10.00
CA GLN A 160 11.70 24.41 -10.11
C GLN A 160 11.12 23.82 -8.81
N THR A 161 10.25 22.82 -8.91
CA THR A 161 9.52 22.27 -7.75
C THR A 161 10.42 21.66 -6.68
N THR A 162 11.66 21.32 -7.02
CA THR A 162 12.67 20.75 -6.13
C THR A 162 13.67 21.77 -5.59
N GLN A 163 13.50 23.06 -5.90
CA GLN A 163 14.40 24.12 -5.45
C GLN A 163 14.32 24.40 -3.94
N SER A 164 15.42 24.85 -3.34
CA SER A 164 15.46 25.31 -1.94
C SER A 164 14.73 26.65 -1.76
N PRO A 165 13.85 26.79 -0.75
CA PRO A 165 13.19 28.05 -0.39
C PRO A 165 14.17 29.16 -0.05
N GLU A 166 15.27 28.83 0.63
CA GLU A 166 16.32 29.77 1.00
C GLU A 166 16.98 30.34 -0.25
N LYS A 167 17.43 29.46 -1.16
CA LYS A 167 18.03 29.83 -2.44
C LYS A 167 17.05 30.60 -3.33
N PHE A 168 15.78 30.23 -3.33
CA PHE A 168 14.74 30.95 -4.07
C PHE A 168 14.56 32.37 -3.54
N ALA A 169 14.54 32.56 -2.22
CA ALA A 169 14.44 33.88 -1.59
C ALA A 169 15.64 34.79 -1.95
N GLU A 170 16.86 34.25 -1.92
CA GLU A 170 18.07 34.97 -2.33
C GLU A 170 18.00 35.45 -3.78
N VAL A 171 17.54 34.56 -4.68
CA VAL A 171 17.38 34.90 -6.10
C VAL A 171 16.27 35.93 -6.31
N ILE A 172 15.13 35.83 -5.62
CA ILE A 172 14.06 36.85 -5.67
C ILE A 172 14.61 38.21 -5.27
N ALA A 173 15.42 38.28 -4.21
CA ALA A 173 16.03 39.53 -3.78
C ALA A 173 16.95 40.12 -4.84
N ALA A 174 17.74 39.29 -5.53
CA ALA A 174 18.59 39.73 -6.63
C ALA A 174 17.79 40.20 -7.85
N VAL A 175 16.71 39.49 -8.21
CA VAL A 175 15.80 39.90 -9.31
C VAL A 175 15.13 41.24 -9.00
N ARG A 176 14.69 41.46 -7.75
CA ARG A 176 14.13 42.76 -7.33
C ARG A 176 15.14 43.90 -7.43
N ARG A 177 16.42 43.63 -7.14
CA ARG A 177 17.50 44.62 -7.34
C ARG A 177 17.82 44.87 -8.81
N ARG A 178 17.61 43.89 -9.68
CA ARG A 178 17.82 44.02 -11.12
C ARG A 178 16.74 44.88 -11.79
N TYR A 179 15.52 44.87 -11.25
CA TYR A 179 14.36 45.59 -11.76
C TYR A 179 13.74 46.51 -10.69
N PRO A 180 14.49 47.50 -10.17
CA PRO A 180 14.03 48.37 -9.07
C PRO A 180 12.82 49.23 -9.43
N GLU A 181 12.58 49.48 -10.71
CA GLU A 181 11.46 50.25 -11.25
C GLU A 181 10.14 49.46 -11.32
N LEU A 182 10.18 48.13 -11.22
CA LEU A 182 8.98 47.30 -11.31
C LEU A 182 8.26 47.20 -9.96
N GLY A 183 6.99 47.61 -9.96
CA GLY A 183 6.09 47.46 -8.82
C GLY A 183 5.63 46.01 -8.61
N ALA A 184 4.84 45.79 -7.55
CA ALA A 184 4.33 44.46 -7.21
C ALA A 184 3.37 43.85 -8.25
N ARG A 185 2.84 44.66 -9.18
CA ARG A 185 1.99 44.18 -10.28
C ARG A 185 2.82 43.72 -11.47
N GLU A 186 3.95 44.37 -11.72
CA GLU A 186 4.85 44.12 -12.83
C GLU A 186 5.88 43.04 -12.50
N LEU A 187 6.33 42.92 -11.25
CA LEU A 187 7.19 41.84 -10.75
C LEU A 187 6.38 40.90 -9.86
N VAL A 188 5.95 39.79 -10.44
CA VAL A 188 5.15 38.76 -9.74
C VAL A 188 6.04 37.58 -9.38
N VAL A 189 5.99 37.17 -8.11
CA VAL A 189 6.67 35.96 -7.63
C VAL A 189 5.61 34.90 -7.35
N GLU A 190 5.73 33.76 -8.02
CA GLU A 190 4.87 32.60 -7.83
C GLU A 190 5.69 31.49 -7.18
N ASP A 191 5.47 31.24 -5.89
CA ASP A 191 6.13 30.13 -5.19
C ASP A 191 5.57 28.79 -5.67
N THR A 192 6.33 28.15 -6.55
CA THR A 192 6.01 26.87 -7.16
C THR A 192 6.78 25.70 -6.54
N ILE A 193 7.49 25.91 -5.42
CA ILE A 193 8.27 24.87 -4.75
C ILE A 193 7.32 23.81 -4.15
N CYS A 194 7.70 22.54 -4.31
CA CYS A 194 6.99 21.41 -3.72
C CYS A 194 7.54 21.12 -2.31
N ASP A 195 6.66 21.23 -1.32
CA ASP A 195 6.94 20.91 0.09
C ASP A 195 7.27 19.42 0.38
N SER A 196 7.22 18.52 -0.61
CA SER A 196 7.41 17.09 -0.38
C SER A 196 8.84 16.74 0.07
N THR A 197 9.83 17.42 -0.49
CA THR A 197 11.24 17.23 -0.15
C THR A 197 11.53 17.84 1.23
N HIS A 198 11.07 19.07 1.48
CA HIS A 198 11.24 19.74 2.78
C HIS A 198 10.58 19.00 3.94
N ARG A 199 9.37 18.46 3.75
CA ARG A 199 8.72 17.67 4.79
C ARG A 199 9.52 16.43 5.18
N ARG A 200 10.15 15.75 4.22
CA ARG A 200 11.02 14.59 4.49
C ARG A 200 12.26 14.99 5.25
N GLN A 201 12.95 16.04 4.81
CA GLN A 201 14.15 16.53 5.47
C GLN A 201 13.85 17.02 6.90
N ARG A 202 12.74 17.76 7.09
CA ARG A 202 12.28 18.20 8.41
C ARG A 202 11.98 17.01 9.32
N GLU A 203 11.29 16.00 8.82
CA GLU A 203 11.03 14.79 9.61
C GLU A 203 12.32 14.04 9.95
N VAL A 204 13.30 13.94 9.05
CA VAL A 204 14.61 13.35 9.36
C VAL A 204 15.29 14.16 10.47
N LYS A 205 15.31 15.49 10.37
CA LYS A 205 15.85 16.38 11.41
C LYS A 205 15.14 16.19 12.76
N GLU A 206 13.82 16.07 12.77
CA GLU A 206 13.05 15.76 13.99
C GLU A 206 13.42 14.39 14.56
N LEU A 207 13.52 13.35 13.71
CA LEU A 207 13.87 11.99 14.12
C LEU A 207 15.27 11.88 14.71
N THR A 208 16.24 12.65 14.21
CA THR A 208 17.64 12.64 14.72
C THR A 208 17.74 12.99 16.20
N ARG A 209 16.75 13.68 16.77
CA ARG A 209 16.68 13.98 18.22
C ARG A 209 16.39 12.76 19.08
N GLU A 210 15.90 11.67 18.48
CA GLU A 210 15.38 10.50 19.19
C GLU A 210 16.09 9.19 18.81
N VAL A 211 17.08 9.24 17.92
CA VAL A 211 17.79 8.06 17.39
C VAL A 211 19.30 8.29 17.36
N GLU A 212 20.06 7.20 17.28
CA GLU A 212 21.53 7.20 17.29
C GLU A 212 22.10 6.94 15.89
N ALA A 213 21.28 6.47 14.96
CA ALA A 213 21.64 6.29 13.56
C ALA A 213 20.41 6.41 12.66
N VAL A 214 20.63 6.79 11.40
CA VAL A 214 19.59 6.85 10.35
C VAL A 214 19.98 5.94 9.19
N VAL A 215 19.09 5.04 8.80
CA VAL A 215 19.18 4.27 7.56
C VAL A 215 18.31 4.94 6.50
N VAL A 216 18.90 5.33 5.38
CA VAL A 216 18.25 6.02 4.27
C VAL A 216 18.14 5.08 3.08
N VAL A 217 16.93 4.62 2.77
CA VAL A 217 16.68 3.65 1.70
C VAL A 217 16.42 4.35 0.36
N GLY A 218 17.24 4.08 -0.66
CA GLY A 218 17.03 4.58 -2.01
C GLY A 218 18.27 4.48 -2.88
N GLY A 219 18.10 4.68 -4.19
CA GLY A 219 19.18 4.55 -5.17
C GLY A 219 20.37 5.47 -4.88
N LYS A 220 21.59 4.99 -5.14
CA LYS A 220 22.83 5.73 -4.91
C LYS A 220 22.92 7.03 -5.73
N ASN A 221 22.29 7.04 -6.90
CA ASN A 221 22.23 8.18 -7.81
C ASN A 221 21.10 9.17 -7.50
N SER A 222 20.28 8.91 -6.47
CA SER A 222 19.16 9.78 -6.11
C SER A 222 19.61 10.97 -5.26
N ALA A 223 19.56 12.17 -5.84
CA ALA A 223 19.88 13.43 -5.14
C ALA A 223 19.04 13.61 -3.85
N ASN A 224 17.74 13.30 -3.89
CA ASN A 224 16.89 13.36 -2.71
C ASN A 224 17.35 12.36 -1.63
N THR A 225 17.75 11.14 -2.01
CA THR A 225 18.24 10.13 -1.06
C THR A 225 19.56 10.58 -0.42
N LYS A 226 20.50 11.09 -1.23
CA LYS A 226 21.75 11.69 -0.74
C LYS A 226 21.47 12.82 0.26
N ARG A 227 20.58 13.74 -0.09
CA ARG A 227 20.24 14.90 0.75
C ARG A 227 19.64 14.51 2.10
N LEU A 228 18.84 13.45 2.17
CA LEU A 228 18.31 12.96 3.46
C LEU A 228 19.41 12.42 4.38
N ALA A 229 20.45 11.79 3.82
CA ALA A 229 21.61 11.35 4.58
C ALA A 229 22.41 12.55 5.09
N GLU A 230 22.71 13.53 4.22
CA GLU A 230 23.40 14.76 4.59
C GLU A 230 22.68 15.53 5.71
N VAL A 231 21.34 15.55 5.69
CA VAL A 231 20.55 16.20 6.77
C VAL A 231 20.73 15.49 8.10
N ALA A 232 20.84 14.17 8.14
CA ALA A 232 21.11 13.43 9.38
C ALA A 232 22.55 13.65 9.86
N GLU A 233 23.52 13.58 8.95
CA GLU A 233 24.95 13.82 9.22
C GLU A 233 25.19 15.24 9.75
N ALA A 234 24.51 16.25 9.20
CA ALA A 234 24.55 17.62 9.68
C ALA A 234 23.97 17.80 11.10
N GLN A 235 23.28 16.81 11.65
CA GLN A 235 22.86 16.77 13.06
C GLN A 235 23.80 15.93 13.93
N GLY A 236 24.95 15.49 13.40
CA GLY A 236 25.92 14.65 14.08
C GLY A 236 25.50 13.18 14.20
N ILE A 237 24.46 12.75 13.48
CA ILE A 237 23.97 11.37 13.53
C ILE A 237 24.50 10.60 12.30
N PRO A 238 25.13 9.42 12.49
CA PRO A 238 25.60 8.60 11.37
C PRO A 238 24.43 8.17 10.46
N ALA A 239 24.64 8.34 9.15
CA ALA A 239 23.69 7.95 8.12
C ALA A 239 24.21 6.78 7.29
N PHE A 240 23.37 5.77 7.07
CA PHE A 240 23.67 4.59 6.26
C PHE A 240 22.77 4.59 5.02
N ARG A 241 23.36 4.79 3.84
CA ARG A 241 22.62 4.79 2.57
C ARG A 241 22.59 3.39 1.99
N VAL A 242 21.40 2.84 1.80
CA VAL A 242 21.21 1.47 1.31
C VAL A 242 20.21 1.43 0.15
N GLU A 243 20.47 0.60 -0.85
CA GLU A 243 19.54 0.40 -1.96
C GLU A 243 18.64 -0.81 -1.68
N THR A 244 19.18 -1.81 -0.99
CA THR A 244 18.53 -3.06 -0.60
C THR A 244 18.89 -3.47 0.84
N GLU A 245 18.23 -4.50 1.38
CA GLU A 245 18.59 -5.06 2.68
C GLU A 245 19.99 -5.70 2.72
N ALA A 246 20.57 -6.02 1.56
CA ALA A 246 21.92 -6.60 1.47
C ALA A 246 23.03 -5.56 1.70
N ASP A 247 22.74 -4.27 1.47
CA ASP A 247 23.70 -3.17 1.68
C ASP A 247 23.82 -2.78 3.17
N LEU A 248 23.09 -3.44 4.07
CA LEU A 248 23.14 -3.13 5.51
C LEU A 248 24.49 -3.55 6.12
N GLU A 249 25.29 -2.56 6.49
CA GLU A 249 26.54 -2.72 7.23
C GLU A 249 26.29 -3.10 8.69
N TRP A 250 25.87 -4.36 8.92
CA TRP A 250 25.40 -4.82 10.24
C TRP A 250 26.43 -4.60 11.36
N ASP A 251 27.72 -4.79 11.10
CA ASP A 251 28.76 -4.62 12.12
C ASP A 251 28.85 -3.19 12.66
N ARG A 252 28.50 -2.19 11.84
CA ARG A 252 28.42 -0.79 12.27
C ARG A 252 27.07 -0.45 12.90
N LEU A 253 26.00 -1.13 12.48
CA LEU A 253 24.64 -0.85 12.93
C LEU A 253 24.28 -1.51 14.27
N ARG A 254 24.92 -2.64 14.60
CA ARG A 254 24.53 -3.49 15.73
C ARG A 254 24.62 -2.79 17.08
N ASP A 255 25.49 -1.80 17.24
CA ASP A 255 25.71 -1.15 18.54
C ASP A 255 24.70 -0.02 18.82
N PHE A 256 23.94 0.41 17.82
CA PHE A 256 22.87 1.39 18.01
C PHE A 256 21.61 0.76 18.62
N LYS A 257 21.13 1.34 19.71
CA LYS A 257 19.89 0.95 20.39
C LYS A 257 18.67 1.55 19.71
N ARG A 258 18.78 2.73 19.10
CA ARG A 258 17.67 3.45 18.45
C ARG A 258 18.07 3.83 17.02
N VAL A 259 17.35 3.30 16.03
CA VAL A 259 17.64 3.53 14.61
C VAL A 259 16.40 4.07 13.92
N ALA A 260 16.54 5.12 13.12
CA ALA A 260 15.50 5.56 12.19
C ALA A 260 15.69 4.90 10.81
N VAL A 261 14.59 4.57 10.14
CA VAL A 261 14.56 4.18 8.73
C VAL A 261 13.75 5.23 7.98
N THR A 262 14.36 5.88 7.00
CA THR A 262 13.70 6.80 6.07
C THR A 262 13.97 6.35 4.64
N ALA A 263 13.35 7.02 3.66
CA ALA A 263 13.55 6.66 2.27
C ALA A 263 13.36 7.81 1.31
N GLY A 264 14.04 7.73 0.17
CA GLY A 264 13.91 8.66 -0.92
C GLY A 264 12.50 8.72 -1.50
N ALA A 265 12.17 9.84 -2.14
CA ALA A 265 10.86 10.07 -2.79
C ALA A 265 10.55 9.10 -3.94
N SER A 266 11.56 8.35 -4.41
CA SER A 266 11.47 7.35 -5.48
C SER A 266 11.63 5.91 -4.97
N THR A 267 11.60 5.70 -3.65
CA THR A 267 11.75 4.37 -3.05
C THR A 267 10.36 3.75 -2.77
N PRO A 268 10.04 2.56 -3.29
CA PRO A 268 8.78 1.89 -3.01
C PRO A 268 8.74 1.28 -1.59
N GLN A 269 7.53 1.10 -1.04
CA GLN A 269 7.34 0.59 0.32
C GLN A 269 7.94 -0.80 0.56
N TRP A 270 7.94 -1.66 -0.47
CA TRP A 270 8.46 -3.03 -0.35
C TRP A 270 9.97 -3.05 -0.05
N LEU A 271 10.75 -2.10 -0.59
CA LEU A 271 12.18 -1.96 -0.25
C LEU A 271 12.38 -1.49 1.18
N ILE A 272 11.62 -0.48 1.61
CA ILE A 272 11.66 0.06 2.98
C ILE A 272 11.33 -1.05 3.98
N ARG A 273 10.31 -1.85 3.68
CA ARG A 273 9.87 -2.97 4.51
C ARG A 273 10.92 -4.08 4.57
N ARG A 274 11.59 -4.42 3.46
CA ARG A 274 12.68 -5.40 3.45
C ARG A 274 13.84 -4.98 4.35
N VAL A 275 14.28 -3.73 4.25
CA VAL A 275 15.34 -3.15 5.10
C VAL A 275 14.94 -3.15 6.58
N TYR A 276 13.72 -2.68 6.90
CA TYR A 276 13.19 -2.71 8.27
C TYR A 276 13.15 -4.14 8.83
N GLU A 277 12.64 -5.11 8.05
CA GLU A 277 12.51 -6.49 8.48
C GLU A 277 13.86 -7.16 8.72
N GLU A 278 14.87 -6.85 7.90
CA GLU A 278 16.24 -7.36 8.05
C GLU A 278 16.91 -6.80 9.31
N LEU A 279 16.85 -5.47 9.53
CA LEU A 279 17.30 -4.85 10.79
C LEU A 279 16.64 -5.51 12.01
N ALA A 280 15.31 -5.68 11.96
CA ALA A 280 14.56 -6.29 13.04
C ALA A 280 14.91 -7.78 13.21
N ARG A 281 15.24 -8.50 12.14
CA ARG A 281 15.65 -9.91 12.18
C ARG A 281 17.00 -10.06 12.87
N ARG A 282 18.01 -9.31 12.41
CA ARG A 282 19.37 -9.32 12.97
C ARG A 282 19.39 -8.92 14.45
N ASP A 283 18.55 -7.96 14.86
CA ASP A 283 18.39 -7.61 16.28
C ASP A 283 17.79 -8.75 17.12
N ARG A 284 16.80 -9.47 16.58
CA ARG A 284 16.19 -10.62 17.28
C ARG A 284 17.17 -11.77 17.47
N GLU A 285 18.02 -12.04 16.48
CA GLU A 285 18.96 -13.17 16.48
C GLU A 285 20.02 -13.04 17.59
N ARG A 286 20.33 -11.82 18.01
CA ARG A 286 21.25 -11.53 19.13
C ARG A 286 20.66 -11.75 20.52
N LYS A 287 19.33 -11.86 20.64
CA LYS A 287 18.69 -12.00 21.95
C LYS A 287 18.97 -13.39 22.53
N PRO A 288 19.12 -13.53 23.87
CA PRO A 288 19.27 -14.83 24.50
C PRO A 288 18.05 -15.70 24.20
N TRP A 289 18.25 -17.03 24.23
CA TRP A 289 17.25 -18.02 23.82
C TRP A 289 15.81 -17.74 24.31
N PRO A 290 15.55 -17.49 25.62
CA PRO A 290 14.18 -17.30 26.09
C PRO A 290 13.51 -16.08 25.47
N LEU A 291 14.22 -14.94 25.40
CA LEU A 291 13.71 -13.73 24.77
C LEU A 291 13.55 -13.93 23.26
N ARG A 292 14.49 -14.61 22.60
CA ARG A 292 14.41 -14.90 21.16
C ARG A 292 13.19 -15.75 20.83
N PHE A 293 12.86 -16.74 21.66
CA PHE A 293 11.65 -17.55 21.51
C PHE A 293 10.38 -16.71 21.64
N LEU A 294 10.28 -15.86 22.67
CA LEU A 294 9.13 -14.96 22.88
C LEU A 294 8.86 -14.01 21.70
N TYR A 295 9.89 -13.60 20.95
CA TYR A 295 9.69 -12.79 19.73
C TYR A 295 9.47 -13.63 18.47
N THR A 296 10.10 -14.80 18.37
CA THR A 296 10.08 -15.63 17.15
C THR A 296 8.82 -16.47 17.05
N PHE A 297 8.31 -17.01 18.16
CA PHE A 297 7.16 -17.90 18.16
C PHE A 297 5.85 -17.22 17.71
N PRO A 298 5.41 -16.07 18.27
CA PRO A 298 4.23 -15.37 17.77
C PRO A 298 4.37 -14.94 16.32
N ARG A 299 5.59 -14.54 15.93
CA ARG A 299 5.91 -14.20 14.54
C ARG A 299 5.75 -15.41 13.61
N PHE A 300 6.22 -16.58 14.03
CA PHE A 300 6.05 -17.82 13.28
C PHE A 300 4.56 -18.12 13.08
N LEU A 301 3.74 -18.04 14.15
CA LEU A 301 2.30 -18.31 14.05
C LEU A 301 1.58 -17.39 13.04
N VAL A 302 1.93 -16.11 12.99
CA VAL A 302 1.34 -15.17 12.02
C VAL A 302 1.87 -15.46 10.61
N LEU A 303 3.19 -15.67 10.45
CA LEU A 303 3.78 -15.93 9.14
C LEU A 303 3.24 -17.20 8.50
N SER A 304 3.06 -18.27 9.27
CA SER A 304 2.57 -19.58 8.83
C SER A 304 1.06 -19.67 8.66
N ASN A 305 0.31 -18.59 8.92
CA ASN A 305 -1.16 -18.57 8.96
C ASN A 305 -1.79 -19.44 10.06
N LEU A 306 -1.01 -19.98 11.00
CA LEU A 306 -1.55 -20.72 12.14
C LEU A 306 -2.38 -19.82 13.07
N PHE A 307 -1.95 -18.56 13.26
CA PHE A 307 -2.67 -17.63 14.14
C PHE A 307 -4.08 -17.30 13.62
N VAL A 308 -4.22 -17.05 12.32
CA VAL A 308 -5.55 -16.79 11.72
C VAL A 308 -6.43 -18.05 11.73
N ALA A 309 -5.85 -19.24 11.57
CA ALA A 309 -6.57 -20.50 11.68
C ALA A 309 -7.06 -20.77 13.10
N LEU A 310 -6.25 -20.49 14.14
CA LEU A 310 -6.71 -20.49 15.53
C LEU A 310 -7.82 -19.46 15.76
N GLY A 311 -7.73 -18.30 15.11
CA GLY A 311 -8.81 -17.32 15.07
C GLY A 311 -10.11 -17.90 14.53
N ALA A 312 -10.06 -18.62 13.41
CA ALA A 312 -11.23 -19.27 12.82
C ALA A 312 -11.91 -20.28 13.74
N ALA A 313 -11.13 -21.15 14.39
CA ALA A 313 -11.65 -22.05 15.41
C ALA A 313 -12.30 -21.30 16.58
N SER A 314 -11.67 -20.22 17.05
CA SER A 314 -12.18 -19.37 18.14
C SER A 314 -13.49 -18.69 17.76
N LEU A 315 -13.58 -18.18 16.53
CA LEU A 315 -14.79 -17.57 15.98
C LEU A 315 -15.91 -18.60 15.77
N CYS A 316 -15.56 -19.81 15.32
CA CYS A 316 -16.49 -20.94 15.23
C CYS A 316 -17.09 -21.27 16.59
N ALA A 317 -16.27 -21.31 17.64
CA ALA A 317 -16.76 -21.55 19.00
C ALA A 317 -17.73 -20.45 19.45
N ALA A 318 -17.40 -19.19 19.18
CA ALA A 318 -18.28 -18.06 19.49
C ALA A 318 -19.60 -18.12 18.74
N ALA A 319 -19.57 -18.36 17.43
CA ALA A 319 -20.75 -18.46 16.58
C ALA A 319 -21.65 -19.66 16.95
N THR A 320 -21.04 -20.79 17.31
CA THR A 320 -21.77 -22.01 17.74
C THR A 320 -22.53 -21.74 19.05
N ARG A 321 -21.87 -21.13 20.04
CA ARG A 321 -22.50 -20.79 21.32
C ARG A 321 -23.53 -19.67 21.20
N LEU A 322 -23.30 -18.70 20.32
CA LEU A 322 -24.28 -17.65 20.04
C LEU A 322 -25.58 -18.21 19.43
N GLN A 323 -25.49 -19.35 18.73
CA GLN A 323 -26.65 -20.08 18.21
C GLN A 323 -27.31 -21.00 19.25
N GLY A 324 -26.79 -21.09 20.47
CA GLY A 324 -27.27 -22.01 21.50
C GLY A 324 -26.88 -23.48 21.27
N LEU A 325 -25.96 -23.75 20.34
CA LEU A 325 -25.51 -25.10 20.01
C LEU A 325 -24.41 -25.59 20.96
N ALA A 326 -24.24 -26.90 21.05
CA ALA A 326 -23.15 -27.52 21.78
C ALA A 326 -21.83 -27.36 21.00
N LEU A 327 -20.70 -27.24 21.69
CA LEU A 327 -19.41 -27.18 21.01
C LEU A 327 -18.93 -28.59 20.68
N GLN A 328 -18.68 -28.88 19.41
CA GLN A 328 -18.00 -30.11 19.01
C GLN A 328 -16.55 -29.81 18.59
N PRO A 329 -15.53 -30.50 19.14
CA PRO A 329 -14.13 -30.27 18.77
C PRO A 329 -13.84 -30.43 17.27
N LEU A 330 -14.55 -31.34 16.60
CA LEU A 330 -14.40 -31.60 15.17
C LEU A 330 -14.81 -30.38 14.31
N GLU A 331 -15.86 -29.64 14.70
CA GLU A 331 -16.30 -28.43 13.99
C GLU A 331 -15.24 -27.33 14.05
N LEU A 332 -14.60 -27.17 15.21
CA LEU A 332 -13.50 -26.22 15.42
C LEU A 332 -12.29 -26.59 14.56
N LEU A 333 -11.98 -27.90 14.48
CA LEU A 333 -10.85 -28.41 13.69
C LEU A 333 -11.11 -28.25 12.19
N VAL A 334 -12.34 -28.46 11.71
CA VAL A 334 -12.72 -28.17 10.31
C VAL A 334 -12.50 -26.70 9.98
N SER A 335 -12.97 -25.79 10.84
CA SER A 335 -12.78 -24.34 10.67
C SER A 335 -11.30 -23.96 10.63
N PHE A 336 -10.50 -24.50 11.56
CA PHE A 336 -9.05 -24.32 11.59
C PHE A 336 -8.40 -24.78 10.29
N CYS A 337 -8.65 -26.03 9.89
CA CYS A 337 -7.99 -26.65 8.75
C CYS A 337 -8.39 -25.99 7.42
N TYR A 338 -9.66 -25.58 7.27
CA TYR A 338 -10.15 -24.82 6.12
C TYR A 338 -9.38 -23.50 5.97
N VAL A 339 -9.38 -22.68 7.03
CA VAL A 339 -8.78 -21.36 7.00
C VAL A 339 -7.27 -21.45 6.82
N PHE A 340 -6.61 -22.37 7.52
CA PHE A 340 -5.18 -22.61 7.33
C PHE A 340 -4.85 -22.93 5.87
N SER A 341 -5.62 -23.84 5.25
CA SER A 341 -5.41 -24.23 3.87
C SER A 341 -5.66 -23.07 2.89
N VAL A 342 -6.82 -22.43 2.94
CA VAL A 342 -7.18 -21.34 2.02
C VAL A 342 -6.19 -20.18 2.09
N HIS A 343 -5.77 -19.77 3.30
CA HIS A 343 -4.81 -18.68 3.45
C HIS A 343 -3.40 -19.07 2.96
N THR A 344 -2.95 -20.29 3.25
CA THR A 344 -1.64 -20.81 2.80
C THR A 344 -1.60 -20.94 1.28
N PHE A 345 -2.66 -21.49 0.69
CA PHE A 345 -2.81 -21.61 -0.76
C PHE A 345 -2.84 -20.23 -1.45
N ASN A 346 -3.56 -19.26 -0.89
CA ASN A 346 -3.60 -17.89 -1.40
C ASN A 346 -2.21 -17.23 -1.42
N VAL A 347 -1.36 -17.49 -0.41
CA VAL A 347 0.03 -17.01 -0.38
C VAL A 347 0.86 -17.67 -1.49
N LEU A 348 0.69 -18.98 -1.70
CA LEU A 348 1.44 -19.76 -2.68
C LEU A 348 1.12 -19.40 -4.13
N ILE A 349 -0.12 -19.00 -4.41
CA ILE A 349 -0.55 -18.54 -5.74
C ILE A 349 -0.18 -17.08 -5.98
N ASN A 350 -0.52 -16.17 -5.05
CA ASN A 350 -0.39 -14.73 -5.26
C ASN A 350 1.01 -14.19 -4.90
N ARG A 351 2.07 -14.89 -5.32
CA ARG A 351 3.45 -14.64 -4.88
C ARG A 351 3.91 -13.22 -5.06
N GLU A 352 3.60 -12.64 -6.22
CA GLU A 352 4.09 -11.31 -6.54
C GLU A 352 3.46 -10.23 -5.65
N ALA A 353 2.13 -10.29 -5.47
CA ALA A 353 1.43 -9.41 -4.54
C ALA A 353 1.97 -9.59 -3.11
N ILE A 354 2.19 -10.84 -2.68
CA ILE A 354 2.78 -11.12 -1.36
C ILE A 354 4.22 -10.61 -1.25
N ALA A 355 5.05 -10.71 -2.30
CA ALA A 355 6.43 -10.24 -2.28
C ALA A 355 6.54 -8.71 -2.15
N LEU A 356 5.55 -7.98 -2.69
CA LEU A 356 5.45 -6.52 -2.56
C LEU A 356 4.83 -6.11 -1.22
N ASN A 357 3.75 -6.78 -0.81
CA ASN A 357 3.00 -6.42 0.39
C ASN A 357 3.69 -6.92 1.65
N GLU A 358 4.16 -8.17 1.68
CA GLU A 358 4.68 -8.88 2.84
C GLU A 358 5.99 -9.66 2.55
N PRO A 359 7.13 -8.96 2.39
CA PRO A 359 8.40 -9.58 2.01
C PRO A 359 8.87 -10.69 2.97
N ALA A 360 8.65 -10.54 4.27
CA ALA A 360 8.96 -11.59 5.25
C ALA A 360 8.18 -12.89 5.01
N ARG A 361 6.90 -12.80 4.64
CA ARG A 361 6.06 -13.97 4.38
C ARG A 361 6.47 -14.64 3.08
N SER A 362 6.70 -13.88 2.01
CA SER A 362 7.17 -14.44 0.74
C SER A 362 8.49 -15.18 0.92
N ARG A 363 9.50 -14.60 1.61
CA ARG A 363 10.77 -15.29 1.90
C ARG A 363 10.60 -16.59 2.70
N ALA A 364 9.73 -16.59 3.72
CA ALA A 364 9.47 -17.78 4.53
C ALA A 364 8.80 -18.91 3.73
N PHE A 365 7.97 -18.57 2.76
CA PHE A 365 7.27 -19.53 1.90
C PHE A 365 8.15 -20.00 0.73
N GLU A 366 8.99 -19.14 0.17
CA GLU A 366 9.89 -19.46 -0.94
C GLU A 366 10.95 -20.49 -0.53
N HIS A 367 11.51 -20.37 0.69
CA HIS A 367 12.54 -21.29 1.17
C HIS A 367 12.04 -22.73 1.38
N SER A 368 10.74 -22.92 1.64
CA SER A 368 10.16 -24.23 1.99
C SER A 368 8.85 -24.49 1.25
N ARG A 369 8.80 -24.09 -0.03
CA ARG A 369 7.58 -24.08 -0.84
C ARG A 369 6.85 -25.43 -0.85
N GLU A 370 7.57 -26.51 -1.14
CA GLU A 370 6.98 -27.84 -1.29
C GLU A 370 6.35 -28.33 0.02
N LEU A 371 6.97 -28.00 1.16
CA LEU A 371 6.41 -28.29 2.48
C LEU A 371 5.12 -27.51 2.72
N TRP A 372 5.06 -26.22 2.37
CA TRP A 372 3.85 -25.42 2.52
C TRP A 372 2.71 -25.89 1.60
N ILE A 373 3.02 -26.33 0.38
CA ILE A 373 2.04 -26.96 -0.52
C ILE A 373 1.50 -28.24 0.14
N PHE A 374 2.40 -29.11 0.60
CA PHE A 374 2.04 -30.36 1.26
C PHE A 374 1.14 -30.11 2.48
N PHE A 375 1.52 -29.22 3.41
CA PHE A 375 0.71 -28.91 4.59
C PHE A 375 -0.64 -28.27 4.23
N SER A 376 -0.69 -27.42 3.21
CA SER A 376 -1.95 -26.82 2.75
C SER A 376 -2.92 -27.88 2.20
N LEU A 377 -2.42 -28.82 1.38
CA LEU A 377 -3.22 -29.90 0.81
C LEU A 377 -3.64 -30.92 1.88
N LEU A 378 -2.72 -31.29 2.77
CA LEU A 378 -3.00 -32.18 3.89
C LEU A 378 -4.09 -31.60 4.81
N SER A 379 -3.99 -30.31 5.14
CA SER A 379 -5.01 -29.61 5.94
C SER A 379 -6.35 -29.56 5.23
N LEU A 380 -6.37 -29.35 3.90
CA LEU A 380 -7.60 -29.37 3.12
C LEU A 380 -8.27 -30.76 3.14
N LEU A 381 -7.48 -31.81 2.90
CA LEU A 381 -7.95 -33.19 2.93
C LEU A 381 -8.49 -33.56 4.31
N LEU A 382 -7.76 -33.19 5.37
CA LEU A 382 -8.20 -33.41 6.75
C LEU A 382 -9.53 -32.71 7.03
N ALA A 383 -9.69 -31.45 6.63
CA ALA A 383 -10.95 -30.73 6.79
C ALA A 383 -12.12 -31.42 6.04
N TRP A 384 -11.86 -31.96 4.85
CA TRP A 384 -12.85 -32.68 4.05
C TRP A 384 -13.29 -33.99 4.72
N VAL A 385 -12.34 -34.76 5.24
CA VAL A 385 -12.59 -36.01 5.99
C VAL A 385 -13.37 -35.71 7.27
N LEU A 386 -12.96 -34.70 8.04
CA LEU A 386 -13.65 -34.30 9.28
C LEU A 386 -15.08 -33.82 9.01
N ALA A 387 -15.29 -33.05 7.94
CA ALA A 387 -16.63 -32.63 7.53
C ALA A 387 -17.52 -33.81 7.11
N ALA A 388 -16.95 -34.86 6.50
CA ALA A 388 -17.67 -36.10 6.20
C ALA A 388 -18.06 -36.88 7.47
N ILE A 389 -17.17 -36.94 8.47
CA ILE A 389 -17.44 -37.57 9.77
C ILE A 389 -18.57 -36.84 10.53
N LEU A 390 -18.63 -35.51 10.41
CA LEU A 390 -19.71 -34.69 10.96
C LEU A 390 -21.07 -34.88 10.25
N GLY A 391 -21.08 -35.57 9.11
CA GLY A 391 -22.29 -35.92 8.35
C GLY A 391 -22.36 -35.27 6.97
N TRP A 392 -23.21 -35.84 6.10
CA TRP A 392 -23.28 -35.45 4.69
C TRP A 392 -23.67 -33.97 4.48
N LYS A 393 -24.48 -33.38 5.37
CA LYS A 393 -24.85 -31.95 5.29
C LYS A 393 -23.64 -31.05 5.54
N ALA A 394 -22.85 -31.33 6.58
CA ALA A 394 -21.62 -30.60 6.89
C ALA A 394 -20.61 -30.72 5.75
N PHE A 395 -20.48 -31.91 5.17
CA PHE A 395 -19.66 -32.17 4.00
C PHE A 395 -20.05 -31.34 2.77
N LEU A 396 -21.36 -31.23 2.47
CA LEU A 396 -21.84 -30.40 1.37
C LEU A 396 -21.58 -28.91 1.61
N ILE A 397 -21.82 -28.41 2.82
CA ILE A 397 -21.52 -27.01 3.19
C ILE A 397 -20.02 -26.71 3.03
N PHE A 398 -19.17 -27.60 3.54
CA PHE A 398 -17.72 -27.47 3.40
C PHE A 398 -17.27 -27.47 1.94
N THR A 399 -17.76 -28.43 1.15
CA THR A 399 -17.41 -28.55 -0.27
C THR A 399 -17.88 -27.32 -1.04
N GLY A 400 -19.10 -26.85 -0.78
CA GLY A 400 -19.65 -25.62 -1.33
C GLY A 400 -18.83 -24.37 -0.98
N ALA A 401 -18.33 -24.28 0.25
CA ALA A 401 -17.45 -23.19 0.68
C ALA A 401 -16.09 -23.19 -0.03
N GLY A 402 -15.62 -24.34 -0.53
CA GLY A 402 -14.38 -24.46 -1.30
C GLY A 402 -14.52 -24.04 -2.77
N ILE A 403 -15.72 -24.12 -3.35
CA ILE A 403 -15.97 -23.86 -4.77
C ILE A 403 -15.61 -22.42 -5.18
N PRO A 404 -16.05 -21.36 -4.48
CA PRO A 404 -15.68 -19.99 -4.84
C PRO A 404 -14.17 -19.77 -4.82
N GLY A 405 -13.44 -20.38 -3.88
CA GLY A 405 -11.97 -20.26 -3.80
C GLY A 405 -11.24 -20.85 -5.02
N ILE A 406 -11.75 -21.95 -5.56
CA ILE A 406 -11.21 -22.60 -6.77
C ILE A 406 -11.62 -21.83 -8.04
N LEU A 407 -12.89 -21.42 -8.12
CA LEU A 407 -13.44 -20.74 -9.28
C LEU A 407 -13.03 -19.27 -9.38
N TYR A 408 -12.58 -18.64 -8.28
CA TYR A 408 -12.25 -17.22 -8.22
C TYR A 408 -11.25 -16.78 -9.29
N GLN A 409 -10.26 -17.62 -9.58
CA GLN A 409 -9.18 -17.32 -10.53
C GLN A 409 -9.41 -17.87 -11.94
N VAL A 410 -10.50 -18.63 -12.14
CA VAL A 410 -10.81 -19.19 -13.46
C VAL A 410 -11.30 -18.06 -14.36
N ARG A 411 -10.56 -17.81 -15.46
CA ARG A 411 -10.98 -16.85 -16.49
C ARG A 411 -12.05 -17.51 -17.35
N ILE A 412 -13.28 -17.01 -17.24
CA ILE A 412 -14.46 -17.64 -17.87
C ILE A 412 -14.52 -17.31 -19.38
N LEU A 413 -13.94 -16.19 -19.83
CA LEU A 413 -14.05 -15.72 -21.22
C LEU A 413 -12.70 -15.33 -21.87
N ARG A 414 -12.49 -15.79 -23.11
CA ARG A 414 -11.33 -15.45 -23.98
C ARG A 414 -11.56 -14.10 -24.67
N ARG A 415 -10.56 -13.21 -24.69
CA ARG A 415 -10.61 -11.78 -25.15
C ARG A 415 -11.30 -11.58 -26.52
N SER A 416 -11.22 -12.56 -27.41
CA SER A 416 -11.81 -12.51 -28.76
C SER A 416 -13.35 -12.58 -28.80
N ARG A 417 -14.02 -13.14 -27.78
CA ARG A 417 -15.48 -13.42 -27.84
C ARG A 417 -16.38 -12.39 -27.16
N ALA A 418 -15.86 -11.50 -26.32
CA ALA A 418 -16.68 -10.50 -25.62
C ALA A 418 -15.89 -9.23 -25.26
N PRO A 419 -15.66 -8.30 -26.21
CA PRO A 419 -14.88 -7.08 -25.98
C PRO A 419 -15.58 -6.05 -25.07
N ARG A 420 -16.88 -6.21 -24.79
CA ARG A 420 -17.72 -5.23 -24.06
C ARG A 420 -17.96 -5.55 -22.58
N LEU A 421 -17.54 -6.71 -22.07
CA LEU A 421 -17.71 -7.04 -20.65
C LEU A 421 -16.53 -6.48 -19.82
N PRO A 422 -16.80 -5.71 -18.75
CA PRO A 422 -15.75 -5.09 -17.94
C PRO A 422 -14.99 -6.10 -17.07
N PHE A 423 -15.59 -7.25 -16.75
CA PHE A 423 -15.00 -8.28 -15.88
C PHE A 423 -15.00 -9.65 -16.59
N ARG A 424 -13.88 -10.37 -16.52
CA ARG A 424 -13.63 -11.66 -17.22
C ARG A 424 -13.42 -12.83 -16.26
N ALA A 425 -13.13 -12.53 -15.01
CA ALA A 425 -13.10 -13.44 -13.88
C ALA A 425 -13.82 -12.80 -12.69
N LEU A 426 -14.25 -13.62 -11.73
CA LEU A 426 -14.73 -13.13 -10.44
C LEU A 426 -13.65 -12.27 -9.74
N ALA A 427 -12.37 -12.59 -9.98
CA ALA A 427 -11.23 -11.81 -9.50
C ALA A 427 -11.15 -10.38 -10.02
N ASP A 428 -11.83 -10.05 -11.13
CA ASP A 428 -11.79 -8.70 -11.68
C ASP A 428 -12.80 -7.77 -10.99
N ILE A 429 -13.77 -8.31 -10.24
CA ILE A 429 -14.78 -7.54 -9.51
C ILE A 429 -14.13 -6.93 -8.25
N PRO A 430 -14.17 -5.61 -8.05
CA PRO A 430 -13.54 -4.99 -6.88
C PRO A 430 -14.10 -5.50 -5.56
N GLY A 431 -13.22 -5.89 -4.63
CA GLY A 431 -13.63 -6.40 -3.29
C GLY A 431 -14.27 -7.78 -3.28
N SER A 432 -14.40 -8.44 -4.44
CA SER A 432 -14.96 -9.79 -4.56
C SER A 432 -14.22 -10.83 -3.72
N LYS A 433 -12.89 -10.71 -3.64
CA LYS A 433 -12.04 -11.55 -2.78
C LYS A 433 -12.51 -11.54 -1.34
N ASP A 434 -12.77 -10.35 -0.80
CA ASP A 434 -13.18 -10.17 0.60
C ASP A 434 -14.54 -10.80 0.84
N ILE A 435 -15.46 -10.64 -0.11
CA ILE A 435 -16.80 -11.23 -0.05
C ILE A 435 -16.71 -12.76 -0.07
N PHE A 436 -15.98 -13.35 -1.02
CA PHE A 436 -15.85 -14.81 -1.11
C PHE A 436 -15.12 -15.40 0.11
N MET A 437 -14.09 -14.71 0.60
CA MET A 437 -13.40 -15.11 1.82
C MET A 437 -14.35 -15.08 3.03
N ALA A 438 -15.12 -14.01 3.18
CA ALA A 438 -16.08 -13.89 4.28
C ALA A 438 -17.20 -14.93 4.19
N LEU A 439 -17.73 -15.20 3.00
CA LEU A 439 -18.72 -16.26 2.78
C LEU A 439 -18.16 -17.65 3.11
N GLY A 440 -16.94 -17.95 2.69
CA GLY A 440 -16.27 -19.22 2.99
C GLY A 440 -16.08 -19.42 4.50
N TRP A 441 -15.64 -18.37 5.20
CA TRP A 441 -15.56 -18.37 6.67
C TRP A 441 -16.94 -18.58 7.31
N THR A 442 -17.96 -17.81 6.92
CA THR A 442 -19.33 -17.94 7.46
C THR A 442 -19.87 -19.35 7.27
N ALA A 443 -19.63 -19.96 6.11
CA ALA A 443 -20.05 -21.32 5.82
C ALA A 443 -19.43 -22.32 6.82
N VAL A 444 -18.12 -22.26 7.06
CA VAL A 444 -17.44 -23.24 7.92
C VAL A 444 -17.54 -22.93 9.42
N THR A 445 -17.64 -21.67 9.83
CA THR A 445 -17.64 -21.29 11.25
C THR A 445 -19.03 -21.07 11.85
N ALA A 446 -20.05 -20.73 11.05
CA ALA A 446 -21.41 -20.45 11.54
C ALA A 446 -22.45 -21.45 11.03
N ILE A 447 -22.40 -21.81 9.74
CA ILE A 447 -23.42 -22.67 9.10
C ILE A 447 -23.11 -24.15 9.27
N LEU A 448 -21.84 -24.56 9.17
CA LEU A 448 -21.43 -25.95 9.30
C LEU A 448 -21.77 -26.55 10.68
N PRO A 449 -21.54 -25.87 11.83
CA PRO A 449 -21.96 -26.39 13.14
C PRO A 449 -23.47 -26.62 13.28
N LEU A 450 -24.29 -25.79 12.63
CA LEU A 450 -25.73 -26.00 12.56
C LEU A 450 -26.05 -27.25 11.73
N ALA A 451 -25.37 -27.44 10.60
CA ALA A 451 -25.59 -28.58 9.71
C ALA A 451 -25.22 -29.93 10.32
N SER A 452 -24.17 -29.99 11.15
CA SER A 452 -23.77 -31.19 11.92
C SER A 452 -24.74 -31.54 13.05
N GLN A 453 -25.32 -30.55 13.74
CA GLN A 453 -26.13 -30.79 14.94
C GLN A 453 -27.64 -30.83 14.69
N GLY A 454 -28.10 -30.43 13.50
CA GLY A 454 -29.51 -30.46 13.12
C GLY A 454 -29.90 -29.20 12.34
N PHE A 455 -30.43 -29.38 11.13
CA PHE A 455 -30.66 -28.28 10.20
C PHE A 455 -31.94 -27.51 10.55
N HIS A 456 -31.82 -26.45 11.35
CA HIS A 456 -32.88 -25.47 11.62
C HIS A 456 -32.47 -24.09 11.09
N LEU A 457 -32.36 -23.97 9.75
CA LEU A 457 -31.92 -22.75 9.04
C LEU A 457 -32.71 -21.48 9.38
N ALA A 458 -33.94 -21.62 9.89
CA ALA A 458 -34.86 -20.51 10.12
C ALA A 458 -34.78 -19.91 11.54
N SER A 459 -33.74 -20.21 12.33
CA SER A 459 -33.59 -19.57 13.64
C SER A 459 -33.05 -18.13 13.50
N PRO A 460 -33.64 -17.13 14.18
CA PRO A 460 -33.07 -15.79 14.24
C PRO A 460 -31.61 -15.78 14.73
N ALA A 461 -31.26 -16.69 15.64
CA ALA A 461 -29.91 -16.83 16.17
C ALA A 461 -28.88 -17.20 15.10
N THR A 462 -29.25 -18.07 14.14
CA THR A 462 -28.40 -18.44 13.00
C THR A 462 -28.14 -17.24 12.09
N ALA A 463 -29.18 -16.46 11.77
CA ALA A 463 -29.02 -15.26 10.96
C ALA A 463 -28.08 -14.25 11.64
N VAL A 464 -28.25 -14.02 12.95
CA VAL A 464 -27.39 -13.12 13.73
C VAL A 464 -25.95 -13.61 13.77
N ALA A 465 -25.72 -14.91 14.02
CA ALA A 465 -24.37 -15.48 14.03
C ALA A 465 -23.69 -15.42 12.66
N ALA A 466 -24.43 -15.73 11.58
CA ALA A 466 -23.92 -15.66 10.22
C ALA A 466 -23.56 -14.22 9.81
N LEU A 467 -24.41 -13.24 10.12
CA LEU A 467 -24.15 -11.82 9.87
C LEU A 467 -22.98 -11.29 10.69
N LEU A 468 -22.86 -11.71 11.95
CA LEU A 468 -21.73 -11.34 12.81
C LEU A 468 -20.41 -11.85 12.24
N VAL A 469 -20.33 -13.14 11.89
CA VAL A 469 -19.13 -13.73 11.29
C VAL A 469 -18.81 -13.05 9.95
N LEU A 470 -19.80 -12.94 9.07
CA LEU A 470 -19.62 -12.32 7.76
C LEU A 470 -19.07 -10.90 7.90
N GLY A 471 -19.69 -10.10 8.77
CA GLY A 471 -19.28 -8.72 9.02
C GLY A 471 -17.90 -8.59 9.65
N LEU A 472 -17.56 -9.41 10.65
CA LEU A 472 -16.23 -9.40 11.26
C LEU A 472 -15.14 -9.81 10.26
N VAL A 473 -15.38 -10.83 9.44
CA VAL A 473 -14.40 -11.27 8.43
C VAL A 473 -14.28 -10.24 7.30
N LEU A 474 -15.37 -9.60 6.86
CA LEU A 474 -15.33 -8.50 5.90
C LEU A 474 -14.54 -7.30 6.43
N LEU A 475 -14.81 -6.87 7.67
CA LEU A 475 -14.05 -5.80 8.33
C LEU A 475 -12.57 -6.16 8.40
N ARG A 476 -12.26 -7.39 8.83
CA ARG A 476 -10.89 -7.90 8.91
C ARG A 476 -10.21 -7.88 7.55
N SER A 477 -10.84 -8.41 6.50
CA SER A 477 -10.26 -8.49 5.16
C SER A 477 -10.01 -7.11 4.58
N ALA A 478 -11.00 -6.21 4.65
CA ALA A 478 -10.84 -4.85 4.14
C ALA A 478 -9.78 -4.04 4.89
N LEU A 479 -9.58 -4.26 6.19
CA LEU A 479 -8.48 -3.66 6.95
C LEU A 479 -7.10 -4.16 6.47
N GLN A 480 -7.00 -5.42 6.05
CA GLN A 480 -5.77 -5.94 5.44
C GLN A 480 -5.49 -5.28 4.09
N ASP A 481 -6.53 -5.03 3.28
CA ASP A 481 -6.37 -4.34 1.99
C ASP A 481 -5.85 -2.91 2.14
N PHE A 482 -6.20 -2.19 3.22
CA PHE A 482 -5.60 -0.88 3.51
C PHE A 482 -4.08 -0.96 3.71
N ARG A 483 -3.58 -2.05 4.31
CA ARG A 483 -2.14 -2.28 4.45
C ARG A 483 -1.46 -2.60 3.13
N HIS A 484 -2.18 -3.28 2.24
CA HIS A 484 -1.67 -3.84 1.00
C HIS A 484 -1.93 -2.93 -0.22
N LEU A 485 -2.54 -1.76 0.00
CA LEU A 485 -2.94 -0.78 -1.02
C LEU A 485 -1.89 -0.50 -2.09
N GLN A 486 -0.61 -0.33 -1.71
CA GLN A 486 0.44 -0.05 -2.68
C GLN A 486 0.79 -1.28 -3.52
N GLY A 487 1.03 -2.44 -2.90
CA GLY A 487 1.39 -3.65 -3.65
C GLY A 487 0.24 -4.14 -4.51
N ASP A 488 -1.00 -4.09 -3.99
CA ASP A 488 -2.20 -4.50 -4.73
C ASP A 488 -2.41 -3.64 -5.98
N ARG A 489 -2.26 -2.32 -5.88
CA ARG A 489 -2.33 -1.44 -7.05
C ARG A 489 -1.19 -1.71 -8.06
N LEU A 490 0.03 -1.98 -7.56
CA LEU A 490 1.19 -2.30 -8.39
C LEU A 490 1.03 -3.62 -9.16
N VAL A 491 0.30 -4.61 -8.62
CA VAL A 491 -0.02 -5.86 -9.32
C VAL A 491 -1.31 -5.76 -10.14
N GLY A 492 -2.24 -4.90 -9.73
CA GLY A 492 -3.50 -4.63 -10.42
C GLY A 492 -4.69 -5.34 -9.83
N HIS A 493 -4.62 -5.66 -8.54
CA HIS A 493 -5.76 -6.11 -7.79
C HIS A 493 -6.64 -4.92 -7.43
N GLU A 494 -7.91 -5.00 -7.80
CA GLU A 494 -8.92 -4.02 -7.43
C GLU A 494 -9.52 -4.37 -6.06
N THR A 495 -9.04 -3.70 -5.02
CA THR A 495 -9.56 -3.84 -3.65
C THR A 495 -10.58 -2.74 -3.34
N LEU A 496 -11.40 -2.94 -2.29
CA LEU A 496 -12.38 -1.94 -1.84
C LEU A 496 -11.76 -0.54 -1.64
N PRO A 497 -10.60 -0.38 -0.97
CA PRO A 497 -9.96 0.92 -0.81
C PRO A 497 -9.42 1.54 -2.10
N ILE A 498 -9.07 0.72 -3.11
CA ILE A 498 -8.61 1.20 -4.42
C ILE A 498 -9.79 1.73 -5.22
N ALA A 499 -10.87 0.95 -5.31
CA ALA A 499 -12.04 1.28 -6.12
C ALA A 499 -12.88 2.44 -5.54
N LEU A 500 -13.14 2.45 -4.23
CA LEU A 500 -13.95 3.50 -3.58
C LEU A 500 -13.11 4.70 -3.14
N GLY A 501 -11.80 4.54 -3.05
CA GLY A 501 -10.87 5.49 -2.44
C GLY A 501 -10.80 5.36 -0.91
N GLU A 502 -9.62 5.70 -0.36
CA GLU A 502 -9.27 5.48 1.05
C GLU A 502 -10.30 6.07 2.05
N ARG A 503 -10.91 7.24 1.73
CA ARG A 503 -11.86 7.92 2.61
C ARG A 503 -13.23 7.26 2.62
N ARG A 504 -13.78 6.92 1.45
CA ARG A 504 -15.12 6.31 1.34
C ARG A 504 -15.10 4.87 1.85
N ALA A 505 -14.07 4.10 1.51
CA ALA A 505 -13.89 2.76 2.03
C ALA A 505 -13.83 2.76 3.58
N ARG A 506 -13.17 3.75 4.19
CA ARG A 506 -13.14 3.87 5.65
C ARG A 506 -14.52 4.14 6.25
N TRP A 507 -15.29 5.05 5.66
CA TRP A 507 -16.66 5.31 6.09
C TRP A 507 -17.52 4.04 5.99
N LEU A 508 -17.40 3.30 4.90
CA LEU A 508 -18.08 2.00 4.72
C LEU A 508 -17.73 1.04 5.86
N LEU A 509 -16.45 0.91 6.23
CA LEU A 509 -16.04 0.04 7.35
C LEU A 509 -16.58 0.51 8.70
N PHE A 510 -16.59 1.82 8.97
CA PHE A 510 -17.21 2.33 10.20
C PHE A 510 -18.72 2.07 10.23
N SER A 511 -19.41 2.27 9.12
CA SER A 511 -20.84 1.98 9.00
C SER A 511 -21.13 0.49 9.21
N LEU A 512 -20.31 -0.40 8.65
CA LEU A 512 -20.43 -1.84 8.86
C LEU A 512 -20.19 -2.22 10.33
N ALA A 513 -19.14 -1.71 10.97
CA ALA A 513 -18.87 -1.97 12.39
C ALA A 513 -20.01 -1.47 13.28
N LEU A 514 -20.55 -0.27 13.01
CA LEU A 514 -21.70 0.27 13.73
C LEU A 514 -22.96 -0.56 13.52
N ALA A 515 -23.23 -1.00 12.29
CA ALA A 515 -24.37 -1.87 11.99
C ALA A 515 -24.28 -3.20 12.73
N LEU A 516 -23.09 -3.80 12.83
CA LEU A 516 -22.86 -5.02 13.62
C LEU A 516 -23.08 -4.80 15.12
N LEU A 517 -22.59 -3.68 15.67
CA LEU A 517 -22.82 -3.33 17.09
C LEU A 517 -24.30 -3.16 17.39
N LEU A 518 -25.02 -2.40 16.58
CA LEU A 518 -26.46 -2.15 16.75
C LEU A 518 -27.27 -3.43 16.56
N GLY A 519 -26.98 -4.19 15.50
CA GLY A 519 -27.66 -5.45 15.19
C GLY A 519 -27.49 -6.46 16.31
N LEU A 520 -26.25 -6.68 16.79
CA LEU A 520 -25.99 -7.63 17.86
C LEU A 520 -26.59 -7.19 19.21
N SER A 521 -26.53 -5.89 19.53
CA SER A 521 -27.15 -5.34 20.73
C SER A 521 -28.66 -5.51 20.72
N LEU A 522 -29.31 -5.21 19.59
CA LEU A 522 -30.75 -5.36 19.41
C LEU A 522 -31.15 -6.84 19.51
N SER A 523 -30.44 -7.74 18.82
CA SER A 523 -30.74 -9.17 18.86
C SER A 523 -30.58 -9.76 20.26
N ALA A 524 -29.56 -9.36 21.03
CA ALA A 524 -29.40 -9.79 22.41
C ALA A 524 -30.49 -9.20 23.33
N GLY A 525 -30.83 -7.92 23.16
CA GLY A 525 -31.89 -7.26 23.94
C GLY A 525 -33.29 -7.82 23.68
N LEU A 526 -33.56 -8.27 22.45
CA LEU A 526 -34.81 -8.95 22.08
C LEU A 526 -34.82 -10.45 22.43
N GLY A 527 -33.73 -10.99 23.00
CA GLY A 527 -33.63 -12.41 23.34
C GLY A 527 -33.52 -13.35 22.12
N LEU A 528 -33.20 -12.82 20.93
CA LEU A 528 -32.98 -13.63 19.72
C LEU A 528 -31.69 -14.46 19.77
N VAL A 529 -30.75 -14.04 20.62
CA VAL A 529 -29.49 -14.73 20.92
C VAL A 529 -29.23 -14.69 22.42
N PRO A 530 -28.39 -15.60 22.98
CA PRO A 530 -28.02 -15.58 24.39
C PRO A 530 -27.34 -14.26 24.81
N PRO A 531 -27.28 -13.96 26.12
CA PRO A 531 -26.56 -12.79 26.66
C PRO A 531 -25.09 -12.69 26.24
N LEU A 532 -24.49 -13.79 25.78
CA LEU A 532 -23.20 -13.81 25.10
C LEU A 532 -23.09 -12.75 24.00
N GLY A 533 -24.19 -12.43 23.31
CA GLY A 533 -24.23 -11.38 22.29
C GLY A 533 -23.73 -10.03 22.80
N PHE A 534 -24.07 -9.63 24.03
CA PHE A 534 -23.54 -8.41 24.65
C PHE A 534 -22.03 -8.47 24.86
N GLY A 535 -21.50 -9.63 25.26
CA GLY A 535 -20.06 -9.83 25.39
C GLY A 535 -19.34 -9.67 24.05
N LEU A 536 -19.89 -10.25 22.99
CA LEU A 536 -19.29 -10.22 21.65
C LEU A 536 -19.28 -8.81 21.01
N LEU A 537 -20.02 -7.85 21.54
CA LEU A 537 -19.88 -6.43 21.17
C LEU A 537 -18.44 -5.94 21.36
N LEU A 538 -17.71 -6.45 22.36
CA LEU A 538 -16.32 -6.08 22.61
C LEU A 538 -15.41 -6.48 21.43
N ALA A 539 -15.65 -7.63 20.80
CA ALA A 539 -14.86 -8.07 19.64
C ALA A 539 -15.10 -7.16 18.42
N VAL A 540 -16.36 -6.75 18.18
CA VAL A 540 -16.74 -5.82 17.12
C VAL A 540 -16.16 -4.42 17.39
N ALA A 541 -16.30 -3.92 18.62
CA ALA A 541 -15.79 -2.62 19.04
C ALA A 541 -14.26 -2.55 18.94
N TYR A 542 -13.56 -3.62 19.35
CA TYR A 542 -12.11 -3.75 19.21
C TYR A 542 -11.68 -3.59 17.74
N LEU A 543 -12.31 -4.35 16.82
CA LEU A 543 -11.96 -4.28 15.40
C LEU A 543 -12.31 -2.91 14.80
N GLY A 544 -13.46 -2.33 15.18
CA GLY A 544 -13.87 -0.98 14.79
C GLY A 544 -12.89 0.10 15.25
N ALA A 545 -12.34 -0.02 16.46
CA ALA A 545 -11.35 0.89 17.02
C ALA A 545 -9.99 0.86 16.28
N LEU A 546 -9.71 -0.20 15.52
CA LEU A 546 -8.51 -0.29 14.68
C LEU A 546 -8.64 0.49 13.36
N ILE A 547 -9.86 0.73 12.85
CA ILE A 547 -10.10 1.40 11.56
C ILE A 547 -9.36 2.74 11.40
N PRO A 548 -9.34 3.68 12.38
CA PRO A 548 -8.57 4.92 12.26
C PRO A 548 -7.05 4.69 12.13
N LEU A 549 -6.50 3.61 12.72
CA LEU A 549 -5.06 3.37 12.76
C LEU A 549 -4.49 2.99 11.39
N PHE A 550 -5.27 2.30 10.57
CA PHE A 550 -4.90 1.89 9.21
C PHE A 550 -4.91 3.04 8.19
N SER A 551 -5.34 4.25 8.59
CA SER A 551 -5.26 5.45 7.77
C SER A 551 -3.92 6.19 7.84
N ARG A 552 -3.13 5.95 8.89
CA ARG A 552 -1.84 6.63 9.10
C ARG A 552 -0.73 5.76 8.51
N ARG A 553 -0.37 6.08 7.27
CA ARG A 553 0.47 5.32 6.30
C ARG A 553 1.72 4.61 6.81
N THR A 554 2.20 4.82 8.02
CA THR A 554 3.56 4.39 8.43
C THR A 554 3.67 3.78 9.82
N THR A 555 2.71 3.98 10.72
CA THR A 555 2.83 3.48 12.11
C THR A 555 2.35 2.05 12.31
N PHE A 556 1.50 1.52 11.42
CA PHE A 556 0.80 0.26 11.65
C PHE A 556 0.95 -0.70 10.45
N GLN A 557 2.20 -1.04 10.14
CA GLN A 557 2.52 -1.96 9.04
C GLN A 557 3.24 -3.22 9.53
N GLY A 558 3.09 -4.31 8.78
CA GLY A 558 3.75 -5.59 9.03
C GLY A 558 2.98 -6.52 9.98
N LEU A 559 3.69 -7.53 10.48
CA LEU A 559 3.10 -8.67 11.21
C LEU A 559 2.38 -8.29 12.50
N ARG A 560 2.77 -7.19 13.16
CA ARG A 560 2.09 -6.70 14.37
C ARG A 560 0.68 -6.22 14.05
N ALA A 561 0.51 -5.52 12.94
CA ALA A 561 -0.81 -5.07 12.49
C ALA A 561 -1.71 -6.26 12.17
N GLU A 562 -1.12 -7.33 11.62
CA GLU A 562 -1.84 -8.56 11.31
C GLU A 562 -2.32 -9.27 12.55
N PHE A 563 -1.40 -9.45 13.50
CA PHE A 563 -1.72 -10.02 14.80
C PHE A 563 -2.86 -9.25 15.46
N LEU A 564 -2.80 -7.92 15.49
CA LEU A 564 -3.82 -7.10 16.14
C LEU A 564 -5.18 -7.22 15.44
N VAL A 565 -5.22 -7.26 14.11
CA VAL A 565 -6.47 -7.45 13.37
C VAL A 565 -7.03 -8.86 13.62
N ASP A 566 -6.21 -9.90 13.48
CA ASP A 566 -6.65 -11.29 13.61
C ASP A 566 -6.99 -11.69 15.05
N PHE A 567 -6.44 -10.97 16.04
CA PHE A 567 -6.75 -11.16 17.46
C PHE A 567 -8.24 -10.94 17.77
N THR A 568 -9.00 -10.20 16.94
CA THR A 568 -10.46 -10.06 17.12
C THR A 568 -11.17 -11.41 17.20
N PHE A 569 -10.73 -12.41 16.42
CA PHE A 569 -11.33 -13.73 16.40
C PHE A 569 -10.97 -14.55 17.64
N ILE A 570 -9.72 -14.43 18.12
CA ILE A 570 -9.29 -15.02 19.38
C ILE A 570 -10.05 -14.39 20.55
N LEU A 571 -10.21 -13.07 20.55
CA LEU A 571 -10.97 -12.32 21.54
C LEU A 571 -12.43 -12.80 21.60
N ALA A 572 -13.08 -13.04 20.46
CA ALA A 572 -14.42 -13.62 20.42
C ALA A 572 -14.48 -14.99 21.13
N GLY A 573 -13.52 -15.88 20.86
CA GLY A 573 -13.43 -17.17 21.56
C GLY A 573 -13.16 -17.05 23.06
N LEU A 574 -12.28 -16.13 23.48
CA LEU A 574 -12.00 -15.86 24.90
C LEU A 574 -13.23 -15.35 25.64
N ILE A 575 -13.99 -14.43 25.03
CA ILE A 575 -15.27 -13.93 25.56
C ILE A 575 -16.25 -15.09 25.73
N THR A 576 -16.37 -15.97 24.74
CA THR A 576 -17.24 -17.14 24.81
C THR A 576 -16.81 -18.12 25.90
N TRP A 577 -15.51 -18.34 26.08
CA TRP A 577 -14.99 -19.19 27.15
C TRP A 577 -15.26 -18.59 28.53
N ALA A 578 -15.01 -17.29 28.71
CA ALA A 578 -15.31 -16.59 29.95
C ALA A 578 -16.81 -16.60 30.28
N TRP A 579 -17.68 -16.42 29.27
CA TRP A 579 -19.13 -16.52 29.44
C TRP A 579 -19.54 -17.90 29.96
N LYS A 580 -18.98 -18.99 29.40
CA LYS A 580 -19.25 -20.36 29.85
C LYS A 580 -18.88 -20.62 31.31
N LEU A 581 -17.91 -19.90 31.87
CA LEU A 581 -17.53 -20.06 33.28
C LEU A 581 -18.51 -19.39 34.25
N VAL A 582 -19.33 -18.46 33.76
CA VAL A 582 -20.23 -17.63 34.57
C VAL A 582 -21.71 -17.96 34.31
N SER A 583 -22.03 -18.60 33.19
CA SER A 583 -23.35 -19.15 32.83
C SER A 583 -23.48 -20.61 33.28
#